data_AF-A0A355B9B4-F1
#
_entry.id   AF-A0A355B9B4-F1
#
_cell.length_a   1.000
_cell.length_b   1.000
_cell.length_c   1.000
_cell.angle_alpha   90.00
_cell.angle_beta   90.00
_cell.angle_gamma   90.00
#
_symmetry.space_group_name_H-M   'P 1'
#
loop_
_entity.id
_entity.type
_entity.pdbx_description
1 polymer ?
#
loop_
_entity_poly.entity_id
_entity_poly.type
_entity_poly.pdbx_seq_one_letter_code
_entity_poly.pdbx_strand_id
1 'polypeptide(L)'
;IIFGPTAQCGFECTIAFDNQEFKVGNYTIKAIHTPGHTLESTCYLLSDENGKPHGIITGDTLFIGDVGRPDLAQALVEDLTQDKLAGYLYHSLRKKIMPLNDDLIVYPNHGAGSACGKNMSKETTDTLGNQKKTNYALRENMTEEEFKAELLNGLTVPPAYFPQNVMMNINGYDSLESVLMKANIPLSPTDFKAIANQTKATIIDVRNENEYINQHIPGSIFIGLHGGFAPWVGALLGDVKQPILLVAPLGKEEEAITRLSRVGFDNTLGYLKDGINAWKESGFEIDTIETITPEEFAKSYKNIPVVDVRKPSEFLAEHLENAKNIPLDSLNELLSEVPKNEKFYVHCAGGYRSLIWTSILKARGFHNIINVEKGIIGIKNAGIPLTNFTCPSTIK
;
A
#
# COMPACT_ATOMS: atom_id res chain seq x y z
N ILE A 1 -16.52 -18.79 -6.83
CA ILE A 1 -15.47 -18.50 -5.81
C ILE A 1 -15.86 -19.22 -4.53
N ILE A 2 -14.91 -19.83 -3.80
CA ILE A 2 -15.18 -20.51 -2.53
C ILE A 2 -14.72 -19.59 -1.39
N PHE A 3 -15.64 -19.19 -0.52
CA PHE A 3 -15.36 -18.44 0.70
C PHE A 3 -15.53 -19.33 1.93
N GLY A 4 -14.98 -18.89 3.07
CA GLY A 4 -15.10 -19.60 4.33
C GLY A 4 -16.46 -19.47 5.00
N PRO A 5 -16.65 -20.16 6.14
CA PRO A 5 -17.87 -20.04 6.94
C PRO A 5 -18.20 -18.57 7.28
N THR A 6 -19.49 -18.24 7.39
CA THR A 6 -20.01 -16.91 7.74
C THR A 6 -19.88 -15.81 6.66
N ALA A 7 -19.20 -16.08 5.55
CA ALA A 7 -19.14 -15.13 4.43
C ALA A 7 -20.53 -14.84 3.83
N GLN A 8 -20.75 -13.58 3.49
CA GLN A 8 -21.95 -13.09 2.79
C GLN A 8 -21.50 -12.27 1.58
N CYS A 9 -21.90 -12.69 0.38
CA CYS A 9 -21.52 -12.03 -0.87
C CYS A 9 -22.76 -11.55 -1.61
N GLY A 10 -22.65 -10.41 -2.29
CA GLY A 10 -23.65 -9.87 -3.21
C GLY A 10 -23.67 -10.55 -4.58
N PHE A 11 -22.88 -11.60 -4.77
CA PHE A 11 -22.75 -12.38 -6.00
C PHE A 11 -22.71 -13.89 -5.68
N GLU A 12 -22.86 -14.72 -6.72
CA GLU A 12 -22.85 -16.17 -6.57
C GLU A 12 -21.49 -16.68 -6.07
N CYS A 13 -21.51 -17.37 -4.93
CA CYS A 13 -20.33 -17.98 -4.34
C CYS A 13 -20.69 -19.27 -3.59
N THR A 14 -19.67 -20.10 -3.36
CA THR A 14 -19.77 -21.28 -2.52
C THR A 14 -19.26 -20.94 -1.12
N ILE A 15 -20.10 -21.14 -0.11
CA ILE A 15 -19.71 -20.95 1.29
C ILE A 15 -19.28 -22.31 1.85
N ALA A 16 -17.99 -22.47 2.11
CA ALA A 16 -17.45 -23.70 2.66
C ALA A 16 -17.80 -23.83 4.15
N PHE A 17 -17.99 -25.07 4.62
CA PHE A 17 -17.99 -25.38 6.06
C PHE A 17 -16.61 -25.89 6.51
N ASP A 18 -16.32 -25.82 7.81
CA ASP A 18 -15.04 -26.29 8.36
C ASP A 18 -14.81 -27.78 8.04
N ASN A 19 -13.61 -28.11 7.56
CA ASN A 19 -13.21 -29.44 7.08
C ASN A 19 -13.87 -29.90 5.77
N GLN A 20 -14.58 -29.05 5.05
CA GLN A 20 -15.08 -29.41 3.72
C GLN A 20 -13.91 -29.66 2.75
N GLU A 21 -14.01 -30.75 1.99
CA GLU A 21 -13.02 -31.14 1.01
C GLU A 21 -13.51 -30.85 -0.42
N PHE A 22 -12.59 -30.37 -1.24
CA PHE A 22 -12.78 -30.08 -2.65
C PHE A 22 -11.74 -30.85 -3.46
N LYS A 23 -12.18 -31.51 -4.53
CA LYS A 23 -11.26 -32.18 -5.46
C LYS A 23 -10.92 -31.27 -6.63
N VAL A 24 -9.63 -31.10 -6.89
CA VAL A 24 -9.11 -30.33 -8.02
C VAL A 24 -8.10 -31.20 -8.76
N GLY A 25 -8.56 -31.84 -9.85
CA GLY A 25 -7.81 -32.90 -10.50
C GLY A 25 -7.55 -34.05 -9.51
N ASN A 26 -6.28 -34.42 -9.32
CA ASN A 26 -5.89 -35.47 -8.38
C ASN A 26 -5.64 -34.95 -6.95
N TYR A 27 -5.66 -33.63 -6.73
CA TYR A 27 -5.41 -33.03 -5.42
C TYR A 27 -6.70 -32.90 -4.62
N THR A 28 -6.56 -32.98 -3.30
CA THR A 28 -7.62 -32.68 -2.34
C THR A 28 -7.29 -31.40 -1.60
N ILE A 29 -8.22 -30.45 -1.59
CA ILE A 29 -8.13 -29.19 -0.87
C ILE A 29 -9.13 -29.22 0.27
N LYS A 30 -8.65 -29.12 1.51
CA LYS A 30 -9.49 -29.12 2.71
C LYS A 30 -9.56 -27.72 3.31
N ALA A 31 -10.78 -27.18 3.43
CA ALA A 31 -11.02 -25.91 4.11
C ALA A 31 -10.88 -26.08 5.63
N ILE A 32 -10.15 -25.16 6.26
CA ILE A 32 -9.95 -25.09 7.72
C ILE A 32 -10.34 -23.69 8.15
N HIS A 33 -11.46 -23.57 8.87
CA HIS A 33 -11.96 -22.27 9.33
C HIS A 33 -11.04 -21.70 10.40
N THR A 34 -10.51 -20.51 10.13
CA THR A 34 -9.50 -19.84 10.95
C THR A 34 -9.87 -18.36 11.14
N PRO A 35 -10.99 -18.06 11.83
CA PRO A 35 -11.39 -16.69 12.09
C PRO A 35 -10.30 -15.95 12.88
N GLY A 36 -10.11 -14.68 12.57
CA GLY A 36 -9.10 -13.87 13.24
C GLY A 36 -8.79 -12.59 12.49
N HIS A 37 -8.22 -12.70 11.29
CA HIS A 37 -8.06 -11.53 10.41
C HIS A 37 -9.43 -11.00 9.96
N THR A 38 -10.29 -11.92 9.52
CA THR A 38 -11.73 -11.71 9.28
C THR A 38 -12.52 -12.88 9.90
N LEU A 39 -13.85 -12.79 9.95
CA LEU A 39 -14.69 -13.85 10.54
C LEU A 39 -14.79 -15.09 9.63
N GLU A 40 -14.72 -14.88 8.33
CA GLU A 40 -14.78 -15.92 7.30
C GLU A 40 -13.41 -16.45 6.88
N SER A 41 -12.32 -15.91 7.44
CA SER A 41 -10.95 -16.35 7.17
C SER A 41 -10.82 -17.87 7.25
N THR A 42 -10.25 -18.46 6.20
CA THR A 42 -10.14 -19.91 6.03
C THR A 42 -8.80 -20.25 5.40
N CYS A 43 -8.08 -21.18 6.02
CA CYS A 43 -6.89 -21.79 5.44
C CYS A 43 -7.27 -22.99 4.58
N TYR A 44 -6.47 -23.28 3.55
CA TYR A 44 -6.69 -24.43 2.66
C TYR A 44 -5.51 -25.38 2.71
N LEU A 45 -5.73 -26.56 3.29
CA LEU A 45 -4.74 -27.64 3.35
C LEU A 45 -4.75 -28.42 2.03
N LEU A 46 -3.57 -28.59 1.44
CA LEU A 46 -3.36 -29.22 0.14
C LEU A 46 -2.78 -30.62 0.34
N SER A 47 -3.48 -31.63 -0.18
CA SER A 47 -3.04 -33.02 -0.21
C SER A 47 -2.92 -33.54 -1.64
N ASP A 48 -1.91 -34.38 -1.91
CA ASP A 48 -1.70 -35.04 -3.20
C ASP A 48 -2.71 -36.17 -3.47
N GLU A 49 -2.50 -36.87 -4.59
CA GLU A 49 -3.30 -38.02 -5.01
C GLU A 49 -3.29 -39.20 -4.02
N ASN A 50 -2.29 -39.28 -3.15
CA ASN A 50 -2.16 -40.34 -2.14
C ASN A 50 -2.71 -39.89 -0.76
N GLY A 51 -3.29 -38.68 -0.69
CA GLY A 51 -3.81 -38.11 0.54
C GLY A 51 -2.73 -37.60 1.50
N LYS A 52 -1.47 -37.51 1.07
CA LYS A 52 -0.40 -36.92 1.88
C LYS A 52 -0.57 -35.39 1.86
N PRO A 53 -0.58 -34.70 3.02
CA PRO A 53 -0.55 -33.24 3.06
C PRO A 53 0.84 -32.69 2.70
N HIS A 54 0.92 -31.64 1.89
CA HIS A 54 2.21 -31.02 1.46
C HIS A 54 2.31 -29.53 1.74
N GLY A 55 1.17 -28.84 1.76
CA GLY A 55 1.15 -27.39 1.90
C GLY A 55 -0.15 -26.87 2.47
N ILE A 56 -0.11 -25.65 2.98
CA ILE A 56 -1.27 -24.95 3.50
C ILE A 56 -1.25 -23.50 2.99
N ILE A 57 -2.32 -23.12 2.30
CA ILE A 57 -2.56 -21.72 1.94
C ILE A 57 -3.20 -21.06 3.16
N THR A 58 -2.48 -20.15 3.79
CA THR A 58 -2.88 -19.57 5.08
C THR A 58 -3.62 -18.24 4.96
N GLY A 59 -3.75 -17.72 3.74
CA GLY A 59 -4.34 -16.40 3.52
C GLY A 59 -3.63 -15.35 4.37
N ASP A 60 -4.42 -14.60 5.12
CA ASP A 60 -3.95 -13.63 6.10
C ASP A 60 -4.09 -14.15 7.56
N THR A 61 -4.34 -15.44 7.76
CA THR A 61 -4.31 -16.05 9.12
C THR A 61 -2.88 -16.15 9.66
N LEU A 62 -1.93 -16.59 8.83
CA LEU A 62 -0.52 -16.77 9.19
C LEU A 62 0.38 -16.29 8.05
N PHE A 63 1.34 -15.42 8.38
CA PHE A 63 2.40 -14.98 7.50
C PHE A 63 3.74 -15.58 7.90
N ILE A 64 4.76 -15.40 7.05
CA ILE A 64 6.14 -15.75 7.42
C ILE A 64 6.66 -14.72 8.42
N GLY A 65 6.76 -15.10 9.69
CA GLY A 65 7.22 -14.28 10.80
C GLY A 65 6.14 -13.41 11.47
N ASP A 66 4.89 -13.43 10.99
CA ASP A 66 3.80 -12.63 11.55
C ASP A 66 2.42 -13.27 11.32
N VAL A 67 1.34 -12.58 11.64
CA VAL A 67 -0.06 -12.95 11.41
C VAL A 67 -0.87 -11.74 10.93
N GLY A 68 -2.08 -11.97 10.41
CA GLY A 68 -2.97 -10.90 9.96
C GLY A 68 -3.44 -9.99 11.09
N ARG A 69 -3.54 -8.70 10.79
CA ARG A 69 -4.11 -7.69 11.69
C ARG A 69 -5.61 -7.95 11.97
N PRO A 70 -6.10 -7.79 13.21
CA PRO A 70 -7.47 -8.10 13.59
C PRO A 70 -8.42 -6.87 13.57
N ASP A 71 -8.14 -5.85 12.75
CA ASP A 71 -8.82 -4.54 12.85
C ASP A 71 -9.45 -4.01 11.56
N LEU A 72 -9.42 -4.77 10.47
CA LEU A 72 -10.08 -4.36 9.21
C LEU A 72 -11.58 -4.64 9.19
N ALA A 73 -12.01 -5.75 9.80
CA ALA A 73 -13.41 -6.21 9.71
C ALA A 73 -14.38 -5.51 10.69
N GLN A 74 -13.88 -4.70 11.62
CA GLN A 74 -14.70 -4.06 12.67
C GLN A 74 -15.71 -3.05 12.11
N ALA A 75 -15.40 -2.42 10.98
CA ALA A 75 -16.26 -1.39 10.39
C ALA A 75 -17.63 -1.92 9.92
N LEU A 76 -17.81 -3.24 9.86
CA LEU A 76 -19.00 -3.88 9.30
C LEU A 76 -19.90 -4.55 10.34
N VAL A 77 -19.41 -4.79 11.56
CA VAL A 77 -20.12 -5.52 12.61
C VAL A 77 -19.91 -4.80 13.94
N GLU A 78 -20.97 -4.19 14.47
CA GLU A 78 -20.92 -3.29 15.65
C GLU A 78 -20.29 -3.95 16.89
N ASP A 79 -20.55 -5.24 17.11
CA ASP A 79 -20.02 -5.98 18.25
C ASP A 79 -18.62 -6.59 18.02
N LEU A 80 -18.06 -6.46 16.82
CA LEU A 80 -16.77 -7.05 16.47
C LEU A 80 -15.63 -6.08 16.77
N THR A 81 -14.82 -6.39 17.78
CA THR A 81 -13.67 -5.57 18.19
C THR A 81 -12.35 -6.24 17.82
N GLN A 82 -11.26 -5.46 17.75
CA GLN A 82 -9.90 -6.02 17.57
C GLN A 82 -9.54 -7.05 18.63
N ASP A 83 -10.00 -6.87 19.87
CA ASP A 83 -9.73 -7.80 20.96
C ASP A 83 -10.40 -9.17 20.70
N LYS A 84 -11.66 -9.15 20.27
CA LYS A 84 -12.39 -10.39 19.92
C LYS A 84 -11.74 -11.10 18.73
N LEU A 85 -11.42 -10.35 17.67
CA LEU A 85 -10.75 -10.89 16.49
C LEU A 85 -9.36 -11.46 16.81
N ALA A 86 -8.58 -10.78 17.67
CA ALA A 86 -7.31 -11.29 18.16
C ALA A 86 -7.48 -12.59 18.98
N GLY A 87 -8.53 -12.69 19.82
CA GLY A 87 -8.87 -13.92 20.53
C GLY A 87 -9.25 -15.08 19.60
N TYR A 88 -10.06 -14.80 18.57
CA TYR A 88 -10.35 -15.79 17.53
C TYR A 88 -9.09 -16.25 16.81
N LEU A 89 -8.21 -15.31 16.43
CA LEU A 89 -6.95 -15.64 15.77
C LEU A 89 -6.08 -16.53 16.66
N TYR A 90 -5.93 -16.19 17.94
CA TYR A 90 -5.21 -17.01 18.92
C TYR A 90 -5.72 -18.45 18.93
N HIS A 91 -7.04 -18.64 19.04
CA HIS A 91 -7.64 -19.98 19.02
C HIS A 91 -7.48 -20.70 17.68
N SER A 92 -7.61 -20.00 16.56
CA SER A 92 -7.37 -20.54 15.22
C SER A 92 -5.94 -21.07 15.10
N LEU A 93 -4.95 -20.30 15.55
CA LEU A 93 -3.55 -20.72 15.52
C LEU A 93 -3.31 -21.94 16.42
N ARG A 94 -3.75 -21.88 17.69
CA ARG A 94 -3.49 -22.94 18.69
C ARG A 94 -4.23 -24.24 18.38
N LYS A 95 -5.49 -24.17 17.92
CA LYS A 95 -6.37 -25.34 17.77
C LYS A 95 -6.42 -25.92 16.35
N LYS A 96 -6.11 -25.12 15.33
CA LYS A 96 -6.26 -25.52 13.91
C LYS A 96 -4.95 -25.56 13.15
N ILE A 97 -4.03 -24.63 13.41
CA ILE A 97 -2.77 -24.52 12.66
C ILE A 97 -1.63 -25.28 13.35
N MET A 98 -1.35 -24.99 14.62
CA MET A 98 -0.24 -25.60 15.36
C MET A 98 -0.32 -27.13 15.49
N PRO A 99 -1.50 -27.78 15.52
CA PRO A 99 -1.57 -29.24 15.52
C PRO A 99 -1.17 -29.92 14.21
N LEU A 100 -1.04 -29.17 13.10
CA LEU A 100 -0.67 -29.73 11.80
C LEU A 100 0.83 -30.07 11.75
N ASN A 101 1.21 -30.93 10.80
CA ASN A 101 2.58 -31.42 10.67
C ASN A 101 3.59 -30.30 10.34
N ASP A 102 4.79 -30.45 10.88
CA ASP A 102 5.88 -29.47 10.74
C ASP A 102 6.44 -29.37 9.30
N ASP A 103 6.25 -30.41 8.49
CA ASP A 103 6.75 -30.49 7.11
C ASP A 103 5.87 -29.76 6.09
N LEU A 104 4.71 -29.25 6.50
CA LEU A 104 3.84 -28.45 5.64
C LEU A 104 4.52 -27.16 5.21
N ILE A 105 4.45 -26.87 3.91
CA ILE A 105 4.85 -25.57 3.36
C ILE A 105 3.70 -24.57 3.57
N VAL A 106 4.00 -23.45 4.22
CA VAL A 106 3.09 -22.33 4.45
C VAL A 106 3.13 -21.37 3.26
N TYR A 107 1.97 -21.13 2.66
CA TYR A 107 1.76 -20.21 1.55
C TYR A 107 0.84 -19.05 1.99
N PRO A 108 1.39 -17.93 2.47
CA PRO A 108 0.60 -16.75 2.81
C PRO A 108 0.14 -15.98 1.56
N ASN A 109 -0.88 -15.12 1.72
CA ASN A 109 -1.32 -14.21 0.65
C ASN A 109 -0.51 -12.90 0.58
N HIS A 110 0.26 -12.58 1.61
CA HIS A 110 1.06 -11.36 1.69
C HIS A 110 2.47 -11.63 2.25
N GLY A 111 3.40 -10.73 1.92
CA GLY A 111 4.79 -10.72 2.40
C GLY A 111 5.27 -9.31 2.69
N ALA A 112 6.60 -9.13 2.82
CA ALA A 112 7.22 -7.85 3.15
C ALA A 112 6.67 -6.67 2.32
N GLY A 113 6.24 -5.62 3.02
CA GLY A 113 5.71 -4.39 2.43
C GLY A 113 4.18 -4.29 2.37
N SER A 114 3.44 -5.36 2.67
CA SER A 114 1.98 -5.30 2.82
C SER A 114 1.56 -4.60 4.13
N ALA A 115 0.40 -3.94 4.11
CA ALA A 115 -0.21 -3.28 5.28
C ALA A 115 -1.10 -4.22 6.13
N CYS A 116 -1.23 -5.50 5.73
CA CYS A 116 -2.04 -6.51 6.42
C CYS A 116 -1.31 -7.17 7.61
N GLY A 117 0.01 -6.97 7.74
CA GLY A 117 0.84 -7.46 8.85
C GLY A 117 1.91 -6.43 9.23
N LYS A 118 2.55 -6.59 10.39
CA LYS A 118 3.52 -5.65 10.95
C LYS A 118 4.95 -5.93 10.49
N ASN A 119 5.38 -7.19 10.54
CA ASN A 119 6.77 -7.63 10.43
C ASN A 119 6.93 -8.83 9.49
N MET A 120 6.29 -8.78 8.32
CA MET A 120 6.35 -9.88 7.35
C MET A 120 7.75 -10.03 6.72
N SER A 121 8.19 -11.28 6.60
CA SER A 121 9.44 -11.64 5.92
C SER A 121 9.41 -11.33 4.42
N LYS A 122 10.62 -11.19 3.82
CA LYS A 122 10.80 -11.15 2.36
C LYS A 122 10.65 -12.52 1.71
N GLU A 123 10.82 -13.58 2.49
CA GLU A 123 10.58 -14.95 2.02
C GLU A 123 9.12 -15.15 1.66
N THR A 124 8.87 -15.88 0.57
CA THR A 124 7.50 -16.10 0.04
C THR A 124 6.82 -17.34 0.60
N THR A 125 7.60 -18.26 1.18
CA THR A 125 7.13 -19.51 1.80
C THR A 125 8.08 -19.91 2.93
N ASP A 126 7.59 -20.73 3.87
CA ASP A 126 8.42 -21.41 4.88
C ASP A 126 7.75 -22.71 5.32
N THR A 127 8.44 -23.54 6.11
CA THR A 127 7.84 -24.69 6.77
C THR A 127 7.07 -24.28 8.01
N LEU A 128 5.96 -24.97 8.28
CA LEU A 128 5.18 -24.73 9.50
C LEU A 128 6.01 -25.02 10.76
N GLY A 129 6.88 -26.04 10.71
CA GLY A 129 7.79 -26.36 11.82
C GLY A 129 8.79 -25.25 12.12
N ASN A 130 9.30 -24.54 11.11
CA ASN A 130 10.14 -23.37 11.34
C ASN A 130 9.33 -22.20 11.91
N GLN A 131 8.13 -21.95 11.36
CA GLN A 131 7.24 -20.91 11.88
C GLN A 131 6.86 -21.13 13.35
N LYS A 132 6.61 -22.37 13.78
CA LYS A 132 6.39 -22.69 15.22
C LYS A 132 7.57 -22.31 16.11
N LYS A 133 8.80 -22.35 15.57
CA LYS A 133 10.03 -22.00 16.32
C LYS A 133 10.29 -20.49 16.33
N THR A 134 10.00 -19.80 15.23
CA THR A 134 10.50 -18.43 15.01
C THR A 134 9.42 -17.36 15.00
N ASN A 135 8.17 -17.71 14.69
CA ASN A 135 7.07 -16.75 14.63
C ASN A 135 6.55 -16.46 16.04
N TYR A 136 6.58 -15.20 16.48
CA TYR A 136 6.17 -14.80 17.84
C TYR A 136 4.75 -15.28 18.18
N ALA A 137 3.85 -15.27 17.19
CA ALA A 137 2.45 -15.65 17.32
C ALA A 137 2.25 -17.13 17.63
N LEU A 138 3.24 -17.98 17.32
CA LEU A 138 3.17 -19.44 17.49
C LEU A 138 3.93 -19.95 18.73
N ARG A 139 4.40 -19.05 19.62
CA ARG A 139 5.05 -19.46 20.87
C ARG A 139 4.14 -20.34 21.72
N GLU A 140 4.60 -21.55 22.04
CA GLU A 140 3.81 -22.57 22.74
C GLU A 140 3.33 -22.14 24.14
N ASN A 141 4.16 -21.36 24.85
CA ASN A 141 3.91 -20.94 26.23
C ASN A 141 3.26 -19.56 26.36
N MET A 142 2.81 -18.96 25.26
CA MET A 142 2.17 -17.63 25.24
C MET A 142 0.69 -17.74 25.60
N THR A 143 0.22 -16.88 26.52
CA THR A 143 -1.21 -16.78 26.88
C THR A 143 -2.01 -16.00 25.82
N GLU A 144 -3.34 -16.07 25.88
CA GLU A 144 -4.19 -15.29 24.97
C GLU A 144 -4.01 -13.78 25.18
N GLU A 145 -3.86 -13.35 26.42
CA GLU A 145 -3.67 -11.96 26.81
C GLU A 145 -2.32 -11.41 26.32
N GLU A 146 -1.24 -12.20 26.45
CA GLU A 146 0.07 -11.85 25.90
C GLU A 146 0.03 -11.76 24.37
N PHE A 147 -0.64 -12.73 23.72
CA PHE A 147 -0.83 -12.71 22.27
C PHE A 147 -1.56 -11.45 21.82
N LYS A 148 -2.69 -11.11 22.46
CA LYS A 148 -3.48 -9.92 22.14
C LYS A 148 -2.65 -8.64 22.33
N ALA A 149 -1.94 -8.52 23.44
CA ALA A 149 -1.10 -7.36 23.70
C ALA A 149 -0.02 -7.18 22.62
N GLU A 150 0.70 -8.25 22.25
CA GLU A 150 1.74 -8.19 21.22
C GLU A 150 1.16 -7.97 19.81
N LEU A 151 0.03 -8.62 19.47
CA LEU A 151 -0.64 -8.45 18.18
C LEU A 151 -1.27 -7.08 18.00
N LEU A 152 -1.69 -6.40 19.07
CA LEU A 152 -2.28 -5.06 18.96
C LEU A 152 -1.24 -3.94 19.07
N ASN A 153 -0.08 -4.20 19.67
CA ASN A 153 0.97 -3.20 19.85
C ASN A 153 1.61 -2.74 18.52
N GLY A 154 1.56 -1.45 18.19
CA GLY A 154 2.21 -0.89 17.01
C GLY A 154 1.49 -1.15 15.67
N LEU A 155 0.20 -1.49 15.69
CA LEU A 155 -0.64 -1.46 14.48
C LEU A 155 -0.76 -0.02 13.97
N THR A 156 -0.48 0.20 12.69
CA THR A 156 -0.72 1.48 12.03
C THR A 156 -2.15 1.57 11.53
N VAL A 157 -2.70 2.77 11.43
CA VAL A 157 -4.01 3.00 10.80
C VAL A 157 -4.02 2.38 9.40
N PRO A 158 -5.07 1.61 9.04
CA PRO A 158 -5.15 1.03 7.71
C PRO A 158 -5.37 2.14 6.66
N PRO A 159 -4.94 1.95 5.41
CA PRO A 159 -5.21 2.92 4.36
C PRO A 159 -6.70 3.22 4.19
N ALA A 160 -7.06 4.49 3.94
CA ALA A 160 -8.44 4.97 3.93
C ALA A 160 -9.36 4.29 2.90
N TYR A 161 -8.79 3.70 1.84
CA TYR A 161 -9.55 2.99 0.80
C TYR A 161 -9.89 1.53 1.16
N PHE A 162 -9.28 0.96 2.20
CA PHE A 162 -9.49 -0.45 2.58
C PHE A 162 -10.96 -0.77 2.88
N PRO A 163 -11.72 0.03 3.65
CA PRO A 163 -13.14 -0.22 3.87
C PRO A 163 -13.96 -0.32 2.57
N GLN A 164 -13.62 0.49 1.57
CA GLN A 164 -14.29 0.44 0.26
C GLN A 164 -13.91 -0.83 -0.50
N ASN A 165 -12.65 -1.27 -0.45
CA ASN A 165 -12.24 -2.57 -1.02
C ASN A 165 -12.96 -3.74 -0.36
N VAL A 166 -13.14 -3.72 0.98
CA VAL A 166 -13.93 -4.74 1.67
C VAL A 166 -15.36 -4.75 1.12
N MET A 167 -16.01 -3.59 0.98
CA MET A 167 -17.36 -3.51 0.41
C MET A 167 -17.43 -3.97 -1.05
N MET A 168 -16.41 -3.69 -1.86
CA MET A 168 -16.32 -4.19 -3.24
C MET A 168 -16.19 -5.71 -3.26
N ASN A 169 -15.34 -6.28 -2.42
CA ASN A 169 -15.16 -7.73 -2.33
C ASN A 169 -16.39 -8.46 -1.80
N ILE A 170 -17.24 -7.78 -1.00
CA ILE A 170 -18.54 -8.30 -0.57
C ILE A 170 -19.56 -8.21 -1.71
N ASN A 171 -19.73 -7.04 -2.32
CA ASN A 171 -20.82 -6.80 -3.28
C ASN A 171 -20.53 -7.31 -4.70
N GLY A 172 -19.26 -7.53 -5.04
CA GLY A 172 -18.80 -7.74 -6.41
C GLY A 172 -18.44 -6.43 -7.10
N TYR A 173 -17.70 -6.56 -8.20
CA TYR A 173 -17.18 -5.44 -9.01
C TYR A 173 -17.11 -5.85 -10.49
N ASP A 174 -16.95 -4.86 -11.36
CA ASP A 174 -16.82 -5.07 -12.81
C ASP A 174 -15.59 -5.92 -13.14
N SER A 175 -15.65 -6.69 -14.23
CA SER A 175 -14.47 -7.40 -14.72
C SER A 175 -13.39 -6.41 -15.17
N LEU A 176 -12.12 -6.80 -15.05
CA LEU A 176 -11.00 -5.99 -15.54
C LEU A 176 -11.16 -5.63 -17.03
N GLU A 177 -11.69 -6.54 -17.83
CA GLU A 177 -12.00 -6.29 -19.25
C GLU A 177 -12.99 -5.13 -19.43
N SER A 178 -14.09 -5.11 -18.67
CA SER A 178 -15.08 -4.02 -18.69
C SER A 178 -14.45 -2.69 -18.25
N VAL A 179 -13.59 -2.72 -17.22
CA VAL A 179 -12.87 -1.53 -16.76
C VAL A 179 -11.94 -1.01 -17.87
N LEU A 180 -11.14 -1.89 -18.49
CA LEU A 180 -10.23 -1.51 -19.57
C LEU A 180 -10.96 -0.93 -20.77
N MET A 181 -12.12 -1.47 -21.15
CA MET A 181 -12.94 -0.91 -22.25
C MET A 181 -13.39 0.54 -21.99
N LYS A 182 -13.62 0.91 -20.72
CA LYS A 182 -14.06 2.26 -20.32
C LYS A 182 -12.88 3.22 -20.07
N ALA A 183 -11.75 2.69 -19.59
CA ALA A 183 -10.63 3.49 -19.10
C ALA A 183 -9.48 3.64 -20.11
N ASN A 184 -9.28 2.68 -21.00
CA ASN A 184 -8.17 2.68 -21.97
C ASN A 184 -8.52 3.53 -23.21
N ILE A 185 -8.95 4.78 -22.95
CA ILE A 185 -9.39 5.74 -23.97
C ILE A 185 -8.29 6.79 -24.20
N PRO A 186 -7.67 6.83 -25.40
CA PRO A 186 -6.74 7.89 -25.75
C PRO A 186 -7.47 9.20 -25.97
N LEU A 187 -7.10 10.24 -25.23
CA LEU A 187 -7.70 11.58 -25.33
C LEU A 187 -6.71 12.54 -25.99
N SER A 188 -7.20 13.33 -26.96
CA SER A 188 -6.41 14.45 -27.48
C SER A 188 -6.11 15.45 -26.37
N PRO A 189 -5.04 16.27 -26.46
CA PRO A 189 -4.78 17.30 -25.45
C PRO A 189 -5.98 18.22 -25.16
N THR A 190 -6.74 18.58 -26.20
CA THR A 190 -7.94 19.42 -26.08
C THR A 190 -9.04 18.72 -25.30
N ASP A 191 -9.34 17.46 -25.63
CA ASP A 191 -10.37 16.67 -24.93
C ASP A 191 -9.96 16.37 -23.49
N PHE A 192 -8.69 16.02 -23.28
CA PHE A 192 -8.13 15.79 -21.96
C PHE A 192 -8.28 17.02 -21.07
N LYS A 193 -7.92 18.21 -21.58
CA LYS A 193 -8.08 19.48 -20.87
C LYS A 193 -9.56 19.80 -20.61
N ALA A 194 -10.44 19.55 -21.58
CA ALA A 194 -11.87 19.79 -21.41
C ALA A 194 -12.45 18.91 -20.31
N ILE A 195 -12.14 17.61 -20.29
CA ILE A 195 -12.58 16.66 -19.25
C ILE A 195 -12.01 17.06 -17.89
N ALA A 196 -10.71 17.40 -17.81
CA ALA A 196 -10.09 17.84 -16.57
C ALA A 196 -10.78 19.07 -15.96
N ASN A 197 -11.23 20.02 -16.79
CA ASN A 197 -11.89 21.24 -16.34
C ASN A 197 -13.39 21.06 -16.03
N GLN A 198 -14.07 20.14 -16.71
CA GLN A 198 -15.52 19.94 -16.59
C GLN A 198 -15.89 18.88 -15.54
N THR A 199 -14.94 18.02 -15.17
CA THR A 199 -15.12 16.98 -14.17
C THR A 199 -14.32 17.32 -12.91
N LYS A 200 -14.48 16.53 -11.86
CA LYS A 200 -13.62 16.59 -10.68
C LYS A 200 -12.41 15.65 -10.82
N ALA A 201 -12.00 15.31 -12.05
CA ALA A 201 -10.96 14.33 -12.26
C ALA A 201 -9.62 14.79 -11.69
N THR A 202 -8.95 13.91 -10.96
CA THR A 202 -7.56 14.12 -10.57
C THR A 202 -6.66 13.70 -11.71
N ILE A 203 -5.78 14.59 -12.17
CA ILE A 203 -4.76 14.24 -13.16
C ILE A 203 -3.62 13.55 -12.41
N ILE A 204 -3.43 12.26 -12.65
CA ILE A 204 -2.33 11.48 -12.08
C ILE A 204 -1.28 11.24 -13.16
N ASP A 205 -0.07 11.74 -12.93
CA ASP A 205 1.07 11.54 -13.80
C ASP A 205 1.95 10.41 -13.26
N VAL A 206 2.05 9.34 -14.05
CA VAL A 206 2.73 8.09 -13.68
C VAL A 206 4.06 7.91 -14.41
N ARG A 207 4.57 8.96 -15.07
CA ARG A 207 5.87 8.96 -15.75
C ARG A 207 7.04 8.83 -14.77
N ASN A 208 8.28 8.85 -15.27
CA ASN A 208 9.46 8.89 -14.41
C ASN A 208 9.59 10.26 -13.72
N GLU A 209 10.23 10.30 -12.53
CA GLU A 209 10.47 11.52 -11.76
C GLU A 209 11.10 12.62 -12.60
N ASN A 210 12.14 12.29 -13.36
CA ASN A 210 12.89 13.27 -14.13
C ASN A 210 12.05 13.88 -15.25
N GLU A 211 11.16 13.09 -15.85
CA GLU A 211 10.25 13.59 -16.88
C GLU A 211 9.21 14.54 -16.28
N TYR A 212 8.70 14.22 -15.09
CA TYR A 212 7.72 15.05 -14.38
C TYR A 212 8.34 16.36 -13.87
N ILE A 213 9.52 16.29 -13.23
CA ILE A 213 10.25 17.44 -12.70
C ILE A 213 10.50 18.48 -13.79
N ASN A 214 10.93 18.03 -14.97
CA ASN A 214 11.28 18.91 -16.08
C ASN A 214 10.07 19.52 -16.80
N GLN A 215 8.95 18.81 -16.86
CA GLN A 215 7.70 19.31 -17.43
C GLN A 215 6.51 18.42 -17.04
N HIS A 216 5.44 19.03 -16.53
CA HIS A 216 4.17 18.35 -16.23
C HIS A 216 2.98 19.28 -16.46
N ILE A 217 1.78 18.72 -16.45
CA ILE A 217 0.53 19.50 -16.55
C ILE A 217 0.33 20.24 -15.22
N PRO A 218 0.09 21.56 -15.20
CA PRO A 218 -0.23 22.29 -13.97
C PRO A 218 -1.41 21.64 -13.24
N GLY A 219 -1.29 21.46 -11.92
CA GLY A 219 -2.33 20.81 -11.09
C GLY A 219 -2.34 19.27 -11.14
N SER A 220 -1.50 18.63 -11.94
CA SER A 220 -1.32 17.18 -11.88
C SER A 220 -0.59 16.73 -10.62
N ILE A 221 -0.82 15.50 -10.19
CA ILE A 221 -0.12 14.87 -9.07
C ILE A 221 0.77 13.76 -9.62
N PHE A 222 2.06 13.79 -9.25
CA PHE A 222 3.00 12.74 -9.58
C PHE A 222 2.79 11.53 -8.67
N ILE A 223 2.59 10.35 -9.26
CA ILE A 223 2.71 9.06 -8.58
C ILE A 223 3.30 8.05 -9.58
N GLY A 224 4.63 8.06 -9.72
CA GLY A 224 5.32 7.31 -10.78
C GLY A 224 5.08 5.79 -10.74
N LEU A 225 4.93 5.19 -11.93
CA LEU A 225 4.57 3.78 -12.11
C LEU A 225 5.64 2.81 -11.56
N HIS A 226 6.92 3.17 -11.64
CA HIS A 226 8.02 2.32 -11.17
C HIS A 226 8.06 2.14 -9.63
N GLY A 227 7.32 2.95 -8.88
CA GLY A 227 7.20 2.86 -7.42
C GLY A 227 5.91 2.20 -6.94
N GLY A 228 5.51 2.54 -5.71
CA GLY A 228 4.29 2.05 -5.05
C GLY A 228 2.99 2.66 -5.58
N PHE A 229 2.89 2.86 -6.90
CA PHE A 229 1.85 3.64 -7.58
C PHE A 229 0.43 3.43 -7.03
N ALA A 230 -0.16 2.27 -7.29
CA ALA A 230 -1.55 1.99 -6.92
C ALA A 230 -1.82 2.10 -5.40
N PRO A 231 -0.98 1.53 -4.51
CA PRO A 231 -1.12 1.77 -3.07
C PRO A 231 -1.08 3.25 -2.67
N TRP A 232 -0.20 4.05 -3.28
CA TRP A 232 -0.15 5.50 -3.01
C TRP A 232 -1.38 6.24 -3.51
N VAL A 233 -1.90 5.89 -4.69
CA VAL A 233 -3.18 6.44 -5.17
C VAL A 233 -4.28 6.16 -4.15
N GLY A 234 -4.38 4.90 -3.71
CA GLY A 234 -5.37 4.52 -2.70
C GLY A 234 -5.20 5.27 -1.38
N ALA A 235 -3.98 5.37 -0.87
CA ALA A 235 -3.70 6.07 0.38
C ALA A 235 -3.97 7.58 0.31
N LEU A 236 -3.72 8.22 -0.84
CA LEU A 236 -3.78 9.67 -1.00
C LEU A 236 -5.15 10.18 -1.44
N LEU A 237 -5.85 9.45 -2.31
CA LEU A 237 -7.19 9.84 -2.77
C LEU A 237 -8.28 9.35 -1.83
N GLY A 238 -8.11 8.17 -1.23
CA GLY A 238 -9.04 7.57 -0.27
C GLY A 238 -10.37 7.09 -0.86
N ASP A 239 -10.98 7.82 -1.80
CA ASP A 239 -12.23 7.48 -2.47
C ASP A 239 -11.98 6.72 -3.79
N VAL A 240 -12.36 5.44 -3.85
CA VAL A 240 -12.16 4.59 -5.04
C VAL A 240 -13.00 5.04 -6.24
N LYS A 241 -14.02 5.88 -6.02
CA LYS A 241 -14.86 6.45 -7.07
C LYS A 241 -14.30 7.76 -7.64
N GLN A 242 -13.23 8.30 -7.06
CA GLN A 242 -12.59 9.53 -7.54
C GLN A 242 -12.24 9.38 -9.03
N PRO A 243 -12.79 10.22 -9.93
CA PRO A 243 -12.43 10.16 -11.34
C PRO A 243 -10.94 10.48 -11.53
N ILE A 244 -10.28 9.72 -12.40
CA ILE A 244 -8.84 9.87 -12.70
C ILE A 244 -8.64 10.10 -14.19
N LEU A 245 -7.74 11.04 -14.52
CA LEU A 245 -7.14 11.17 -15.84
C LEU A 245 -5.66 10.81 -15.74
N LEU A 246 -5.16 10.01 -16.68
CA LEU A 246 -3.79 9.52 -16.64
C LEU A 246 -2.85 10.25 -17.61
N VAL A 247 -1.65 10.56 -17.15
CA VAL A 247 -0.50 10.84 -18.00
C VAL A 247 0.51 9.74 -17.78
N ALA A 248 0.70 8.86 -18.76
CA ALA A 248 1.55 7.67 -18.63
C ALA A 248 2.70 7.69 -19.64
N PRO A 249 3.79 6.94 -19.39
CA PRO A 249 4.74 6.60 -20.44
C PRO A 249 4.04 5.88 -21.59
N LEU A 250 4.48 6.14 -22.81
CA LEU A 250 3.90 5.50 -24.00
C LEU A 250 3.97 3.97 -23.89
N GLY A 251 2.83 3.31 -24.10
CA GLY A 251 2.70 1.85 -24.01
C GLY A 251 2.57 1.30 -22.59
N LYS A 252 2.42 2.17 -21.58
CA LYS A 252 2.23 1.81 -20.16
C LYS A 252 0.85 2.18 -19.62
N GLU A 253 -0.05 2.66 -20.47
CA GLU A 253 -1.40 3.10 -20.12
C GLU A 253 -2.23 1.96 -19.53
N GLU A 254 -2.28 0.82 -20.23
CA GLU A 254 -3.00 -0.38 -19.77
C GLU A 254 -2.43 -0.93 -18.46
N GLU A 255 -1.10 -0.89 -18.28
CA GLU A 255 -0.45 -1.29 -17.02
C GLU A 255 -0.91 -0.39 -15.87
N ALA A 256 -0.94 0.93 -16.09
CA ALA A 256 -1.39 1.88 -15.08
C ALA A 256 -2.86 1.65 -14.70
N ILE A 257 -3.75 1.51 -15.68
CA ILE A 257 -5.18 1.23 -15.44
C ILE A 257 -5.37 -0.09 -14.70
N THR A 258 -4.68 -1.14 -15.12
CA THR A 258 -4.74 -2.46 -14.47
C THR A 258 -4.29 -2.39 -13.01
N ARG A 259 -3.24 -1.63 -12.71
CA ARG A 259 -2.76 -1.46 -11.34
C ARG A 259 -3.70 -0.64 -10.47
N LEU A 260 -4.37 0.37 -11.02
CA LEU A 260 -5.44 1.10 -10.32
C LEU A 260 -6.63 0.18 -10.01
N SER A 261 -7.04 -0.65 -10.98
CA SER A 261 -8.15 -1.58 -10.80
C SER A 261 -7.87 -2.61 -9.69
N ARG A 262 -6.61 -3.05 -9.53
CA ARG A 262 -6.19 -3.94 -8.41
C ARG A 262 -6.42 -3.37 -7.01
N VAL A 263 -6.56 -2.04 -6.88
CA VAL A 263 -6.89 -1.37 -5.62
C VAL A 263 -8.29 -0.74 -5.63
N GLY A 264 -9.11 -1.06 -6.65
CA GLY A 264 -10.50 -0.65 -6.79
C GLY A 264 -10.74 0.69 -7.48
N PHE A 265 -9.69 1.35 -7.98
CA PHE A 265 -9.81 2.65 -8.67
C PHE A 265 -10.16 2.45 -10.14
N ASP A 266 -11.38 2.00 -10.40
CA ASP A 266 -11.86 1.66 -11.75
C ASP A 266 -12.36 2.88 -12.55
N ASN A 267 -12.55 4.04 -11.90
CA ASN A 267 -13.09 5.26 -12.52
C ASN A 267 -12.03 6.10 -13.26
N THR A 268 -11.21 5.46 -14.08
CA THR A 268 -10.30 6.17 -14.99
C THR A 268 -11.07 6.60 -16.23
N LEU A 269 -11.05 7.90 -16.54
CA LEU A 269 -11.81 8.51 -17.64
C LEU A 269 -11.08 8.45 -19.00
N GLY A 270 -9.79 8.17 -18.98
CA GLY A 270 -8.92 8.13 -20.15
C GLY A 270 -7.49 8.57 -19.83
N TYR A 271 -6.64 8.60 -20.85
CA TYR A 271 -5.26 9.03 -20.73
C TYR A 271 -4.89 10.04 -21.81
N LEU A 272 -3.86 10.86 -21.54
CA LEU A 272 -3.33 11.82 -22.50
C LEU A 272 -2.63 11.08 -23.64
N LYS A 273 -3.24 11.10 -24.82
CA LYS A 273 -2.67 10.54 -26.03
C LYS A 273 -1.37 11.27 -26.38
N ASP A 274 -0.33 10.50 -26.74
CA ASP A 274 0.99 11.00 -27.15
C ASP A 274 1.75 11.79 -26.04
N GLY A 275 1.25 11.74 -24.80
CA GLY A 275 1.93 12.22 -23.60
C GLY A 275 2.13 13.74 -23.52
N ILE A 276 3.00 14.17 -22.60
CA ILE A 276 3.21 15.60 -22.28
C ILE A 276 3.70 16.44 -23.46
N ASN A 277 4.40 15.82 -24.43
CA ASN A 277 4.91 16.55 -25.59
C ASN A 277 3.77 17.03 -26.48
N ALA A 278 2.77 16.18 -26.73
CA ALA A 278 1.56 16.58 -27.47
C ALA A 278 0.76 17.68 -26.75
N TRP A 279 0.72 17.63 -25.41
CA TRP A 279 0.13 18.70 -24.60
C TRP A 279 0.83 20.05 -24.81
N LYS A 280 2.16 20.05 -24.76
CA LYS A 280 2.99 21.25 -24.98
C LYS A 280 2.88 21.77 -26.42
N GLU A 281 2.92 20.88 -27.41
CA GLU A 281 2.77 21.22 -28.83
C GLU A 281 1.39 21.81 -29.16
N SER A 282 0.37 21.46 -28.38
CA SER A 282 -0.97 22.06 -28.44
C SER A 282 -1.05 23.47 -27.83
N GLY A 283 0.08 24.02 -27.37
CA GLY A 283 0.17 25.37 -26.81
C GLY A 283 -0.36 25.50 -25.38
N PHE A 284 -0.56 24.38 -24.67
CA PHE A 284 -0.99 24.41 -23.28
C PHE A 284 0.19 24.59 -22.32
N GLU A 285 -0.10 25.22 -21.19
CA GLU A 285 0.89 25.52 -20.17
C GLU A 285 1.46 24.23 -19.55
N ILE A 286 2.75 24.29 -19.22
CA ILE A 286 3.46 23.27 -18.45
C ILE A 286 3.99 23.90 -17.17
N ASP A 287 4.29 23.08 -16.18
CA ASP A 287 4.96 23.48 -14.96
C ASP A 287 6.18 22.58 -14.68
N THR A 288 7.05 23.00 -13.75
CA THR A 288 8.33 22.34 -13.42
C THR A 288 8.57 22.33 -11.90
N ILE A 289 9.33 21.37 -11.37
CA ILE A 289 9.67 21.34 -9.95
C ILE A 289 11.12 21.77 -9.75
N GLU A 290 11.35 22.77 -8.90
CA GLU A 290 12.71 23.13 -8.47
C GLU A 290 13.30 21.93 -7.71
N THR A 291 14.35 21.33 -8.26
CA THR A 291 15.05 20.18 -7.69
C THR A 291 16.54 20.48 -7.65
N ILE A 292 17.19 20.08 -6.56
CA ILE A 292 18.64 20.21 -6.39
C ILE A 292 19.28 18.86 -6.05
N THR A 293 20.58 18.76 -6.36
CA THR A 293 21.44 17.64 -5.98
C THR A 293 21.74 17.63 -4.48
N PRO A 294 22.06 16.47 -3.86
CA PRO A 294 22.55 16.41 -2.50
C PRO A 294 23.78 17.30 -2.24
N GLU A 295 24.66 17.43 -3.24
CA GLU A 295 25.86 18.27 -3.18
C GLU A 295 25.54 19.77 -3.16
N GLU A 296 24.49 20.20 -3.87
CA GLU A 296 23.99 21.56 -3.79
C GLU A 296 23.28 21.81 -2.46
N PHE A 297 22.48 20.85 -2.00
CA PHE A 297 21.80 20.90 -0.71
C PHE A 297 22.79 21.07 0.45
N ALA A 298 23.93 20.36 0.41
CA ALA A 298 25.00 20.44 1.41
C ALA A 298 25.52 21.87 1.64
N LYS A 299 25.41 22.77 0.65
CA LYS A 299 25.93 24.14 0.72
C LYS A 299 25.03 25.09 1.53
N SER A 300 23.74 24.80 1.64
CA SER A 300 22.74 25.77 2.15
C SER A 300 21.74 25.19 3.17
N TYR A 301 21.72 23.87 3.41
CA TYR A 301 20.71 23.21 4.24
C TYR A 301 20.60 23.72 5.70
N LYS A 302 21.65 24.34 6.24
CA LYS A 302 21.66 24.84 7.63
C LYS A 302 20.79 26.08 7.85
N ASN A 303 20.53 26.85 6.79
CA ASN A 303 19.86 28.15 6.87
C ASN A 303 18.44 28.13 6.31
N ILE A 304 17.99 26.98 5.81
CA ILE A 304 16.71 26.82 5.12
C ILE A 304 15.98 25.66 5.80
N PRO A 305 14.67 25.78 6.12
CA PRO A 305 13.93 24.68 6.71
C PRO A 305 13.98 23.42 5.86
N VAL A 306 14.06 22.27 6.53
CA VAL A 306 14.09 20.96 5.88
C VAL A 306 12.89 20.15 6.35
N VAL A 307 12.16 19.57 5.42
CA VAL A 307 11.01 18.69 5.67
C VAL A 307 11.37 17.27 5.22
N ASP A 308 11.24 16.33 6.14
CA ASP A 308 11.37 14.90 5.89
C ASP A 308 9.99 14.26 5.78
N VAL A 309 9.66 13.70 4.61
CA VAL A 309 8.34 13.13 4.32
C VAL A 309 8.28 11.61 4.49
N ARG A 310 9.31 11.00 5.09
CA ARG A 310 9.32 9.58 5.45
C ARG A 310 8.35 9.30 6.61
N LYS A 311 8.07 8.01 6.84
CA LYS A 311 7.25 7.59 7.98
C LYS A 311 7.92 7.98 9.30
N PRO A 312 7.16 8.19 10.39
CA PRO A 312 7.72 8.52 11.70
C PRO A 312 8.79 7.53 12.18
N SER A 313 8.60 6.22 11.95
CA SER A 313 9.58 5.20 12.33
C SER A 313 10.91 5.32 11.57
N GLU A 314 10.88 5.70 10.29
CA GLU A 314 12.09 5.96 9.49
C GLU A 314 12.81 7.23 9.96
N PHE A 315 12.04 8.27 10.33
CA PHE A 315 12.58 9.51 10.86
C PHE A 315 13.23 9.30 12.23
N LEU A 316 12.55 8.62 13.15
CA LEU A 316 13.07 8.26 14.47
C LEU A 316 14.34 7.42 14.38
N ALA A 317 14.48 6.58 13.35
CA ALA A 317 15.64 5.74 13.16
C ALA A 317 16.92 6.56 12.93
N GLU A 318 16.88 7.50 11.99
CA GLU A 318 18.01 8.36 11.58
C GLU A 318 17.43 9.48 10.70
N HIS A 319 17.79 10.73 10.97
CA HIS A 319 17.30 11.92 10.23
C HIS A 319 18.32 13.06 10.27
N LEU A 320 18.06 14.14 9.51
CA LEU A 320 18.81 15.40 9.62
C LEU A 320 18.39 16.14 10.88
N GLU A 321 19.35 16.62 11.67
CA GLU A 321 19.10 17.23 12.98
C GLU A 321 18.15 18.45 12.96
N ASN A 322 18.13 19.20 11.84
CA ASN A 322 17.26 20.36 11.62
C ASN A 322 16.01 20.06 10.78
N ALA A 323 15.72 18.79 10.48
CA ALA A 323 14.55 18.42 9.69
C ALA A 323 13.30 18.26 10.54
N LYS A 324 12.15 18.67 9.98
CA LYS A 324 10.82 18.45 10.53
C LYS A 324 10.15 17.29 9.81
N ASN A 325 9.63 16.31 10.55
CA ASN A 325 8.90 15.20 9.95
C ASN A 325 7.45 15.60 9.61
N ILE A 326 7.12 15.58 8.31
CA ILE A 326 5.74 15.75 7.81
C ILE A 326 5.49 14.60 6.81
N PRO A 327 5.11 13.41 7.30
CA PRO A 327 4.95 12.22 6.46
C PRO A 327 3.97 12.44 5.29
N LEU A 328 4.24 11.78 4.16
CA LEU A 328 3.39 11.86 2.97
C LEU A 328 1.94 11.40 3.21
N ASP A 329 1.78 10.32 3.97
CA ASP A 329 0.48 9.77 4.36
C ASP A 329 -0.26 10.62 5.40
N SER A 330 0.39 11.64 5.98
CA SER A 330 -0.21 12.58 6.94
C SER A 330 -0.20 14.04 6.47
N LEU A 331 0.05 14.28 5.18
CA LEU A 331 0.19 15.63 4.62
C LEU A 331 -1.09 16.47 4.78
N ASN A 332 -2.26 15.85 4.68
CA ASN A 332 -3.53 16.58 4.79
C ASN A 332 -3.78 17.05 6.21
N GLU A 333 -3.52 16.21 7.20
CA GLU A 333 -3.65 16.53 8.62
C GLU A 333 -2.63 17.58 9.06
N LEU A 334 -1.41 17.49 8.53
CA LEU A 334 -0.27 18.33 8.90
C LEU A 334 -0.05 19.52 7.95
N LEU A 335 -1.03 19.87 7.11
CA LEU A 335 -0.87 20.95 6.12
C LEU A 335 -0.57 22.31 6.77
N SER A 336 -1.08 22.55 7.98
CA SER A 336 -0.81 23.77 8.76
C SER A 336 0.66 23.91 9.17
N GLU A 337 1.39 22.80 9.21
CA GLU A 337 2.77 22.71 9.65
C GLU A 337 3.78 22.96 8.53
N VAL A 338 3.32 23.01 7.28
CA VAL A 338 4.13 23.24 6.09
C VAL A 338 4.59 24.71 6.01
N PRO A 339 5.87 24.98 5.75
CA PRO A 339 6.37 26.34 5.53
C PRO A 339 5.67 27.02 4.34
N LYS A 340 5.05 28.19 4.54
CA LYS A 340 4.23 28.87 3.51
C LYS A 340 4.94 29.98 2.74
N ASN A 341 5.84 30.71 3.41
CA ASN A 341 6.37 31.99 2.87
C ASN A 341 7.86 31.94 2.51
N GLU A 342 8.61 31.07 3.16
CA GLU A 342 10.06 30.91 2.92
C GLU A 342 10.32 29.69 2.06
N LYS A 343 11.39 29.72 1.26
CA LYS A 343 11.85 28.52 0.55
C LYS A 343 12.20 27.44 1.57
N PHE A 344 11.89 26.18 1.27
CA PHE A 344 12.26 25.05 2.12
C PHE A 344 12.62 23.82 1.29
N TYR A 345 13.43 22.95 1.88
CA TYR A 345 13.85 21.70 1.26
C TYR A 345 12.94 20.55 1.67
N VAL A 346 12.67 19.65 0.73
CA VAL A 346 11.92 18.42 0.98
C VAL A 346 12.71 17.21 0.53
N HIS A 347 12.80 16.19 1.38
CA HIS A 347 13.39 14.91 1.01
C HIS A 347 12.61 13.73 1.60
N CYS A 348 12.86 12.53 1.05
CA CYS A 348 12.40 11.28 1.63
C CYS A 348 13.58 10.29 1.76
N ALA A 349 13.34 8.98 1.62
CA ALA A 349 14.44 8.00 1.57
C ALA A 349 15.28 8.12 0.28
N GLY A 350 14.62 8.13 -0.89
CA GLY A 350 15.27 8.01 -2.20
C GLY A 350 14.78 8.97 -3.29
N GLY A 351 13.87 9.90 -2.98
CA GLY A 351 13.33 10.90 -3.91
C GLY A 351 11.88 10.67 -4.35
N TYR A 352 11.41 9.42 -4.40
CA TYR A 352 10.06 9.10 -4.88
C TYR A 352 8.94 9.79 -4.08
N ARG A 353 8.90 9.58 -2.76
CA ARG A 353 7.84 10.14 -1.89
C ARG A 353 7.89 11.66 -1.77
N SER A 354 9.09 12.27 -1.82
CA SER A 354 9.22 13.73 -1.75
C SER A 354 8.70 14.39 -3.01
N LEU A 355 8.84 13.74 -4.17
CA LEU A 355 8.25 14.24 -5.41
C LEU A 355 6.72 14.15 -5.40
N ILE A 356 6.14 13.04 -4.90
CA ILE A 356 4.69 12.93 -4.72
C ILE A 356 4.21 14.08 -3.82
N TRP A 357 4.82 14.24 -2.65
CA TRP A 357 4.50 15.28 -1.68
C TRP A 357 4.58 16.68 -2.28
N THR A 358 5.66 16.96 -3.02
CA THR A 358 5.89 18.24 -3.69
C THR A 358 4.84 18.50 -4.76
N SER A 359 4.49 17.48 -5.57
CA SER A 359 3.47 17.62 -6.62
C SER A 359 2.08 17.94 -6.06
N ILE A 360 1.70 17.32 -4.93
CA ILE A 360 0.42 17.60 -4.24
C ILE A 360 0.35 19.05 -3.80
N LEU A 361 1.41 19.56 -3.15
CA LEU A 361 1.42 20.93 -2.69
C LEU A 361 1.52 21.94 -3.83
N LYS A 362 2.28 21.62 -4.87
CA LYS A 362 2.37 22.45 -6.07
C LYS A 362 1.02 22.56 -6.78
N ALA A 363 0.27 21.45 -6.88
CA ALA A 363 -1.12 21.46 -7.34
C ALA A 363 -2.06 22.29 -6.44
N ARG A 364 -1.69 22.53 -5.17
CA ARG A 364 -2.40 23.40 -4.21
C ARG A 364 -1.86 24.84 -4.18
N GLY A 365 -0.95 25.21 -5.10
CA GLY A 365 -0.43 26.57 -5.24
C GLY A 365 0.81 26.89 -4.37
N PHE A 366 1.50 25.88 -3.83
CA PHE A 366 2.78 26.09 -3.18
C PHE A 366 3.92 26.12 -4.21
N HIS A 367 4.71 27.19 -4.20
CA HIS A 367 5.80 27.41 -5.16
C HIS A 367 7.16 27.62 -4.50
N ASN A 368 7.22 27.55 -3.17
CA ASN A 368 8.42 27.74 -2.34
C ASN A 368 9.14 26.43 -1.98
N ILE A 369 8.81 25.33 -2.66
CA ILE A 369 9.31 23.99 -2.36
C ILE A 369 10.52 23.67 -3.25
N ILE A 370 11.61 23.21 -2.64
CA ILE A 370 12.76 22.67 -3.37
C ILE A 370 12.90 21.18 -3.03
N ASN A 371 12.72 20.32 -4.02
CA ASN A 371 12.92 18.88 -3.85
C ASN A 371 14.42 18.54 -3.85
N VAL A 372 14.85 17.66 -2.94
CA VAL A 372 16.22 17.13 -2.91
C VAL A 372 16.21 15.74 -3.55
N GLU A 373 16.88 15.58 -4.69
CA GLU A 373 16.94 14.28 -5.36
C GLU A 373 17.67 13.23 -4.49
N LYS A 374 17.40 11.94 -4.74
CA LYS A 374 18.04 10.79 -4.05
C LYS A 374 17.82 10.73 -2.53
N GLY A 375 17.05 11.66 -1.95
CA GLY A 375 16.61 11.65 -0.56
C GLY A 375 17.76 11.61 0.45
N ILE A 376 17.47 11.06 1.64
CA ILE A 376 18.44 10.94 2.74
C ILE A 376 19.64 10.05 2.37
N ILE A 377 19.46 9.09 1.46
CA ILE A 377 20.56 8.26 0.94
C ILE A 377 21.58 9.14 0.21
N GLY A 378 21.10 10.02 -0.67
CA GLY A 378 21.95 11.01 -1.35
C GLY A 378 22.61 11.98 -0.37
N ILE A 379 21.85 12.53 0.57
CA ILE A 379 22.32 13.45 1.61
C ILE A 379 23.45 12.84 2.44
N LYS A 380 23.29 11.57 2.86
CA LYS A 380 24.30 10.82 3.61
C LYS A 380 25.58 10.64 2.79
N ASN A 381 25.43 10.28 1.52
CA ASN A 381 26.57 10.11 0.60
C ASN A 381 27.31 11.43 0.31
N ALA A 382 26.61 12.56 0.37
CA ALA A 382 27.20 13.90 0.27
C ALA A 382 27.95 14.34 1.54
N GLY A 383 28.05 13.49 2.56
CA GLY A 383 28.81 13.75 3.79
C GLY A 383 28.12 14.65 4.80
N ILE A 384 26.80 14.85 4.68
CA ILE A 384 26.03 15.65 5.64
C ILE A 384 25.76 14.78 6.88
N PRO A 385 26.09 15.26 8.10
CA PRO A 385 25.88 14.50 9.32
C PRO A 385 24.38 14.29 9.59
N LEU A 386 24.05 13.06 9.98
CA LEU A 386 22.71 12.65 10.43
C LEU A 386 22.74 12.41 11.94
N THR A 387 21.56 12.30 12.55
CA THR A 387 21.43 11.86 13.95
C THR A 387 21.96 10.44 14.13
N ASN A 388 22.30 10.06 15.36
CA ASN A 388 22.75 8.70 15.64
C ASN A 388 21.64 7.69 15.34
N PHE A 389 21.99 6.63 14.59
CA PHE A 389 21.03 5.58 14.27
C PHE A 389 20.51 4.92 15.55
N THR A 390 19.18 4.90 15.70
CA THR A 390 18.49 4.21 16.79
C THR A 390 17.56 3.17 16.19
N CYS A 391 17.59 1.93 16.68
CA CYS A 391 16.71 0.89 16.17
C CYS A 391 15.27 1.20 16.58
N PRO A 392 14.32 1.44 15.65
CA PRO A 392 12.96 1.86 16.02
C PRO A 392 12.24 0.85 16.93
N SER A 393 12.53 -0.44 16.77
CA SER A 393 11.96 -1.51 17.61
C SER A 393 12.50 -1.55 19.05
N THR A 394 13.50 -0.71 19.38
CA THR A 394 14.08 -0.59 20.73
C THR A 394 13.58 0.64 21.49
N ILE A 395 12.84 1.53 20.83
CA ILE A 395 12.27 2.73 21.43
C ILE A 395 10.90 2.33 22.00
N LYS A 396 10.77 2.37 23.33
CA LYS A 396 9.53 2.05 24.07
C LYS A 396 8.47 3.12 23.91
#